data_AF-A0A842XXE7-F1
#
_entry.id   AF-A0A842XXE7-F1
#
_cell.length_a   1.000
_cell.length_b   1.000
_cell.length_c   1.000
_cell.angle_alpha   90.00
_cell.angle_beta   90.00
_cell.angle_gamma   90.00
#
_symmetry.space_group_name_H-M   'P 1'
#
loop_
_entity.id
_entity.type
_entity.pdbx_description
1 polymer ?
#
loop_
_entity_poly.entity_id
_entity_poly.type
_entity_poly.pdbx_seq_one_letter_code
_entity_poly.pdbx_strand_id
1 'polypeptide(L)'
;MNRPGIIGPLLLITAGFILLAANLGFVSLSIRSILWNFWPVILILIGLDIIVRNTESRMHYILGVLFGLIIITGVIFLVFAGAVPGSKDGGTDAIKLEDKYPGGRLLVGSNMNGTDLEGRDFRGAVIIGVNMDNAYLHNADLGSSLIIGADMKQANLTGANLKDAILIGTNLDGANMCGADLEGVKFLGVETTGSTTCSDCSGGPC
;
A
#
# COMPACT_ATOMS: atom_id res chain seq x y z
N MET A 1 -9.84 -55.00 17.74
CA MET A 1 -10.79 -53.86 17.68
C MET A 1 -10.41 -52.99 16.48
N ASN A 2 -11.07 -53.18 15.34
CA ASN A 2 -10.84 -52.38 14.14
C ASN A 2 -11.40 -50.97 14.35
N ARG A 3 -10.52 -49.98 14.54
CA ARG A 3 -10.92 -48.57 14.58
C ARG A 3 -11.28 -48.12 13.15
N PRO A 4 -12.45 -47.47 12.92
CA PRO A 4 -12.81 -46.99 11.59
C PRO A 4 -11.76 -45.98 11.10
N GLY A 5 -11.19 -46.23 9.92
CA GLY A 5 -10.13 -45.41 9.37
C GLY A 5 -10.65 -44.10 8.79
N ILE A 6 -9.96 -42.99 9.09
CA ILE A 6 -10.26 -41.64 8.60
C ILE A 6 -9.88 -41.50 7.10
N ILE A 7 -9.18 -42.50 6.54
CA ILE A 7 -8.75 -42.58 5.14
C ILE A 7 -9.93 -42.50 4.17
N GLY A 8 -11.07 -43.15 4.49
CA GLY A 8 -12.27 -43.10 3.65
C GLY A 8 -12.85 -41.67 3.51
N PRO A 9 -13.16 -40.99 4.63
CA PRO A 9 -13.56 -39.58 4.62
C PRO A 9 -12.54 -38.66 3.95
N LEU A 10 -11.24 -38.88 4.17
CA LEU A 10 -10.18 -38.03 3.62
C LEU A 10 -10.04 -38.19 2.10
N LEU A 11 -10.15 -39.42 1.57
CA LEU A 11 -10.18 -39.68 0.13
C LEU A 11 -11.37 -38.99 -0.54
N LEU A 12 -12.55 -39.01 0.10
CA LEU A 12 -13.73 -38.31 -0.39
C LEU A 12 -13.54 -36.79 -0.42
N ILE A 13 -12.87 -36.22 0.59
CA ILE A 13 -12.53 -34.79 0.62
C ILE A 13 -11.54 -34.45 -0.49
N THR A 14 -10.49 -35.25 -0.69
CA THR A 14 -9.50 -35.01 -1.75
C THR A 14 -10.11 -35.15 -3.15
N ALA A 15 -10.98 -36.14 -3.37
CA ALA A 15 -11.70 -36.31 -4.63
C ALA A 15 -12.68 -35.15 -4.89
N GLY A 16 -13.38 -34.69 -3.85
CA GLY A 16 -14.27 -33.52 -3.93
C GLY A 16 -13.52 -32.23 -4.29
N PHE A 17 -12.32 -32.04 -3.73
CA PHE A 17 -11.48 -30.89 -4.04
C PHE A 17 -10.95 -30.89 -5.48
N ILE A 18 -10.56 -32.06 -6.00
CA ILE A 18 -10.11 -32.24 -7.39
C ILE A 18 -11.27 -31.97 -8.37
N LEU A 19 -12.47 -32.48 -8.07
CA LEU A 19 -13.68 -32.23 -8.86
C LEU A 19 -14.09 -30.75 -8.82
N LEU A 20 -14.01 -30.09 -7.67
CA LEU A 20 -14.28 -28.65 -7.53
C LEU A 20 -13.26 -27.82 -8.33
N ALA A 21 -11.97 -28.14 -8.24
CA ALA A 21 -10.92 -27.46 -8.99
C ALA A 21 -11.01 -27.67 -10.51
N ALA A 22 -11.47 -28.85 -10.96
CA ALA A 22 -11.68 -29.15 -12.37
C ALA A 22 -12.92 -28.46 -12.96
N ASN A 23 -13.96 -28.23 -12.14
CA ASN A 23 -15.22 -27.61 -12.59
C ASN A 23 -15.21 -26.07 -12.50
N LEU A 24 -14.27 -25.49 -11.74
CA LEU A 24 -14.03 -24.05 -11.64
C LEU A 24 -13.14 -23.52 -12.79
N GLY A 25 -13.47 -23.88 -14.03
CA GLY A 25 -12.80 -23.41 -15.26
C GLY A 25 -12.89 -21.89 -15.53
N PHE A 26 -13.28 -21.09 -14.53
CA PHE A 26 -13.46 -19.64 -14.63
C PHE A 26 -12.98 -18.85 -13.40
N VAL A 27 -12.24 -19.49 -12.47
CA VAL A 27 -11.83 -18.82 -11.23
C VAL A 27 -10.34 -18.47 -11.27
N SER A 28 -10.09 -17.16 -11.15
CA SER A 28 -8.80 -16.47 -11.00
C SER A 28 -7.57 -17.35 -10.73
N LEU A 29 -6.50 -17.11 -11.51
CA LEU A 29 -5.16 -17.70 -11.35
C LEU A 29 -4.66 -17.73 -9.89
N SER A 30 -5.14 -16.81 -9.04
CA SER A 30 -4.83 -16.75 -7.61
C SER A 30 -5.35 -17.95 -6.82
N ILE A 31 -6.54 -18.48 -7.11
CA ILE A 31 -7.13 -19.60 -6.36
C ILE A 31 -6.45 -20.92 -6.75
N ARG A 32 -6.09 -21.08 -8.03
CA ARG A 32 -5.33 -22.25 -8.49
C ARG A 32 -3.99 -22.36 -7.76
N SER A 33 -3.26 -21.26 -7.57
CA SER A 33 -2.00 -21.21 -6.82
C SER A 33 -2.15 -21.68 -5.36
N ILE A 34 -3.22 -21.23 -4.69
CA ILE A 34 -3.51 -21.59 -3.30
C ILE A 34 -3.75 -23.10 -3.17
N LEU A 35 -4.51 -23.71 -4.09
CA LEU A 35 -4.80 -25.15 -4.05
C LEU A 35 -3.59 -26.04 -4.28
N TRP A 36 -2.66 -25.64 -5.16
CA TRP A 36 -1.41 -26.37 -5.38
C TRP A 36 -0.47 -26.30 -4.17
N ASN A 37 -0.49 -25.20 -3.40
CA ASN A 37 0.32 -25.07 -2.19
C ASN A 37 -0.10 -25.98 -1.03
N PHE A 38 -1.35 -26.47 -0.99
CA PHE A 38 -1.83 -27.36 0.06
C PHE A 38 -1.60 -28.85 -0.24
N TRP A 39 -1.28 -29.22 -1.48
CA TRP A 39 -1.05 -30.62 -1.87
C TRP A 39 0.08 -31.33 -1.08
N PRO A 40 1.23 -30.69 -0.80
CA PRO A 40 2.28 -31.31 0.02
C PRO A 40 1.83 -31.58 1.47
N VAL A 41 1.00 -30.70 2.04
CA VAL A 41 0.48 -30.84 3.41
C VAL A 41 -0.43 -32.07 3.52
N ILE A 42 -1.27 -32.31 2.50
CA ILE A 42 -2.16 -33.48 2.45
C ILE A 42 -1.35 -34.79 2.40
N LEU A 43 -0.27 -34.85 1.62
CA LEU A 43 0.61 -36.03 1.55
C LEU A 43 1.33 -36.32 2.87
N ILE A 44 1.77 -35.27 3.58
CA ILE A 44 2.41 -35.39 4.91
C ILE A 44 1.41 -35.96 5.94
N LEU A 45 0.16 -35.48 5.93
CA LEU A 45 -0.89 -35.97 6.83
C LEU A 45 -1.24 -37.44 6.56
N ILE A 46 -1.31 -37.85 5.29
CA ILE A 46 -1.52 -39.26 4.91
C ILE A 46 -0.35 -40.13 5.40
N GLY A 47 0.90 -39.66 5.21
CA GLY A 47 2.09 -40.38 5.68
C GLY A 47 2.12 -40.54 7.20
N LEU A 48 1.81 -39.49 7.95
CA LEU A 48 1.73 -39.52 9.41
C LEU A 48 0.64 -40.49 9.90
N ASP A 49 -0.53 -40.52 9.25
CA ASP A 49 -1.61 -41.47 9.61
C ASP A 49 -1.22 -42.93 9.35
N ILE A 50 -0.50 -43.21 8.25
CA ILE A 50 0.02 -44.56 7.95
C ILE A 50 1.06 -45.00 8.98
N ILE A 51 2.01 -44.13 9.33
CA ILE A 51 3.07 -44.41 10.31
C ILE A 51 2.44 -44.69 11.69
N VAL A 52 1.49 -43.85 12.09
CA VAL A 52 0.75 -43.98 13.35
C VAL A 52 -0.01 -45.30 13.45
N ARG A 53 -0.64 -45.78 12.37
CA ARG A 53 -1.37 -47.06 12.36
C ARG A 53 -0.44 -48.27 12.54
N ASN A 54 0.84 -48.15 12.19
CA ASN A 54 1.80 -49.25 12.22
C ASN A 54 2.60 -49.34 13.54
N THR A 55 2.34 -48.46 14.51
CA THR A 55 3.02 -48.45 15.82
C THR A 55 2.02 -48.62 16.97
N GLU A 56 2.15 -49.70 17.76
CA GLU A 56 1.20 -50.09 18.81
C GLU A 56 1.17 -49.16 20.05
N SER A 57 2.08 -48.19 20.15
CA SER A 57 2.25 -47.39 21.37
C SER A 57 1.52 -46.05 21.34
N ARG A 58 0.55 -45.89 22.25
CA ARG A 58 -0.28 -44.68 22.46
C ARG A 58 0.52 -43.37 22.59
N MET A 59 1.78 -43.43 23.02
CA MET A 59 2.66 -42.26 23.15
C MET A 59 3.08 -41.67 21.80
N HIS A 60 3.33 -42.50 20.79
CA HIS A 60 3.73 -42.01 19.45
C HIS A 60 2.55 -41.37 18.71
N TYR A 61 1.32 -41.81 19.01
CA TYR A 61 0.11 -41.17 18.49
C TYR A 61 -0.02 -39.71 18.94
N ILE A 62 0.13 -39.47 20.24
CA ILE A 62 0.01 -38.13 20.82
C ILE A 62 1.12 -37.22 20.27
N LEU A 63 2.34 -37.74 20.17
CA LEU A 63 3.48 -36.98 19.63
C LEU A 63 3.29 -36.63 18.14
N GLY A 64 2.75 -37.56 17.33
CA GLY A 64 2.44 -37.32 15.92
C GLY A 64 1.34 -36.29 15.70
N VAL A 65 0.28 -36.32 16.52
CA VAL A 65 -0.79 -35.32 16.49
C VAL A 65 -0.27 -33.93 16.88
N LEU A 66 0.58 -33.84 17.91
CA LEU A 66 1.18 -32.58 18.35
C LEU A 66 2.08 -31.98 17.25
N PHE A 67 2.89 -32.81 16.60
CA PHE A 67 3.76 -32.39 15.50
C PHE A 67 2.96 -31.91 14.28
N GLY A 68 1.85 -32.60 13.96
CA GLY A 68 0.91 -32.18 12.92
C GLY A 68 0.26 -30.82 13.22
N LEU A 69 -0.17 -30.58 14.46
CA LEU A 69 -0.74 -29.30 14.88
C LEU A 69 0.28 -28.15 14.78
N ILE A 70 1.54 -28.39 15.18
CA ILE A 70 2.62 -27.39 15.06
C ILE A 70 2.85 -27.01 13.60
N ILE A 71 2.92 -28.00 12.69
CA ILE A 71 3.08 -27.73 11.25
C ILE A 71 1.87 -26.97 10.70
N ILE A 72 0.64 -27.35 11.05
CA ILE A 72 -0.57 -26.66 10.58
C ILE A 72 -0.58 -25.20 11.06
N THR A 73 -0.28 -24.95 12.33
CA THR A 73 -0.20 -23.57 12.86
C THR A 73 0.94 -22.76 12.22
N GLY A 74 2.09 -23.37 11.94
CA GLY A 74 3.21 -22.71 11.26
C GLY A 74 2.89 -22.36 9.80
N VAL A 75 2.19 -23.24 9.08
CA VAL A 75 1.75 -22.98 7.70
C VAL A 75 0.67 -21.89 7.67
N ILE A 76 -0.28 -21.92 8.60
CA ILE A 76 -1.28 -20.84 8.77
C ILE A 76 -0.56 -19.52 9.04
N PHE A 77 0.42 -19.50 9.95
CA PHE A 77 1.20 -18.30 10.23
C PHE A 77 1.96 -17.80 8.99
N LEU A 78 2.56 -18.67 8.18
CA LEU A 78 3.23 -18.26 6.93
C LEU A 78 2.26 -17.71 5.88
N VAL A 79 1.07 -18.28 5.78
CA VAL A 79 0.03 -17.81 4.86
C VAL A 79 -0.52 -16.44 5.29
N PHE A 80 -0.69 -16.20 6.60
CA PHE A 80 -1.19 -14.92 7.12
C PHE A 80 -0.09 -13.86 7.34
N ALA A 81 1.16 -14.26 7.61
CA ALA A 81 2.30 -13.36 7.64
C ALA A 81 2.64 -12.82 6.23
N GLY A 82 2.17 -13.48 5.17
CA GLY A 82 2.18 -12.97 3.81
C GLY A 82 0.99 -12.07 3.42
N ALA A 83 0.01 -11.85 4.32
CA ALA A 83 -1.26 -11.18 4.00
C ALA A 83 -1.60 -9.97 4.89
N VAL A 84 -0.60 -9.33 5.50
CA VAL A 84 -0.70 -7.90 5.85
C VAL A 84 0.35 -7.15 5.03
N PRO A 85 0.07 -6.84 3.75
CA PRO A 85 0.65 -5.63 3.20
C PRO A 85 0.05 -4.49 4.03
N GLY A 86 0.82 -3.98 4.99
CA GLY A 86 0.64 -2.61 5.40
C GLY A 86 0.66 -1.78 4.12
N SER A 87 -0.40 -1.03 3.88
CA SER A 87 -0.53 -0.11 2.76
C SER A 87 0.71 0.79 2.73
N LYS A 88 1.67 0.43 1.88
CA LYS A 88 2.79 1.27 1.44
C LYS A 88 2.69 1.45 -0.07
N ASP A 89 1.48 1.52 -0.58
CA ASP A 89 1.12 2.03 -1.88
C ASP A 89 0.99 3.55 -1.76
N GLY A 90 2.17 4.17 -1.73
CA GLY A 90 2.38 5.60 -1.79
C GLY A 90 3.75 5.87 -2.38
N GLY A 91 3.98 5.37 -3.61
CA GLY A 91 4.99 5.89 -4.52
C GLY A 91 6.45 5.62 -4.20
N THR A 92 7.11 5.07 -5.23
CA THR A 92 8.54 5.19 -5.55
C THR A 92 9.51 4.29 -4.77
N ASP A 93 10.18 3.45 -5.55
CA ASP A 93 11.63 3.26 -5.42
C ASP A 93 12.25 4.62 -5.09
N ALA A 94 12.53 4.86 -3.82
CA ALA A 94 13.34 5.98 -3.41
C ALA A 94 14.74 5.72 -3.99
N ILE A 95 14.95 6.16 -5.24
CA ILE A 95 16.27 6.52 -5.71
C ILE A 95 16.78 7.45 -4.62
N LYS A 96 17.83 7.03 -3.90
CA LYS A 96 18.46 7.85 -2.87
C LYS A 96 19.07 9.06 -3.57
N LEU A 97 18.25 10.10 -3.75
CA LEU A 97 18.61 11.37 -4.35
C LEU A 97 19.09 12.37 -3.30
N GLU A 98 19.23 11.90 -2.06
CA GLU A 98 19.69 12.63 -0.89
C GLU A 98 21.04 13.31 -1.12
N ASP A 99 21.90 12.74 -1.98
CA ASP A 99 23.20 13.32 -2.33
C ASP A 99 23.13 14.37 -3.45
N LYS A 100 22.03 14.44 -4.22
CA LYS A 100 21.86 15.37 -5.37
C LYS A 100 20.91 16.53 -5.06
N TYR A 101 19.95 16.33 -4.17
CA TYR A 101 18.99 17.36 -3.75
C TYR A 101 18.88 17.30 -2.21
N PRO A 102 19.46 18.27 -1.47
CA PRO A 102 19.34 18.32 -0.02
C PRO A 102 17.88 18.64 0.35
N GLY A 103 17.07 17.58 0.52
CA GLY A 103 15.60 17.61 0.58
C GLY A 103 14.94 16.32 0.07
N GLY A 104 15.68 15.50 -0.70
CA GLY A 104 15.46 14.06 -0.85
C GLY A 104 14.23 13.57 -1.63
N ARG A 105 13.24 14.43 -1.95
CA ARG A 105 12.01 14.02 -2.63
C ARG A 105 11.98 14.47 -4.09
N LEU A 106 12.18 13.53 -5.00
CA LEU A 106 11.84 13.68 -6.42
C LEU A 106 10.50 12.99 -6.68
N LEU A 107 9.52 13.77 -7.10
CA LEU A 107 8.21 13.28 -7.51
C LEU A 107 8.02 13.61 -8.98
N VAL A 108 7.87 12.59 -9.82
CA VAL A 108 7.70 12.77 -11.28
C VAL A 108 6.46 12.03 -11.73
N GLY A 109 5.55 12.74 -12.41
CA GLY A 109 4.39 12.14 -13.09
C GLY A 109 3.40 11.38 -12.20
N SER A 110 3.49 11.56 -10.87
CA SER A 110 2.68 10.82 -9.91
C SER A 110 1.26 11.39 -9.84
N ASN A 111 0.27 10.54 -9.54
CA ASN A 111 -1.10 10.97 -9.26
C ASN A 111 -1.34 10.98 -7.75
N MET A 112 -1.60 12.15 -7.21
CA MET A 112 -1.86 12.45 -5.80
C MET A 112 -3.15 13.27 -5.65
N ASN A 113 -4.06 13.16 -6.62
CA ASN A 113 -5.36 13.84 -6.60
C ASN A 113 -6.14 13.51 -5.31
N GLY A 114 -6.66 14.54 -4.64
CA GLY A 114 -7.48 14.38 -3.43
C GLY A 114 -6.76 13.81 -2.22
N THR A 115 -5.43 13.69 -2.25
CA THR A 115 -4.67 13.07 -1.16
C THR A 115 -4.53 14.01 0.05
N ASP A 116 -4.44 13.41 1.23
CA ASP A 116 -4.14 14.12 2.47
C ASP A 116 -2.62 14.24 2.67
N LEU A 117 -2.12 15.46 2.52
CA LEU A 117 -0.73 15.86 2.64
C LEU A 117 -0.57 16.97 3.70
N GLU A 118 -1.48 17.05 4.67
CA GLU A 118 -1.41 17.99 5.78
C GLU A 118 -0.04 17.93 6.47
N GLY A 119 0.59 19.10 6.66
CA GLY A 119 1.81 19.22 7.45
C GLY A 119 3.03 18.45 6.90
N ARG A 120 2.97 17.96 5.66
CA ARG A 120 4.04 17.15 5.07
C ARG A 120 5.23 18.01 4.69
N ASP A 121 6.42 17.45 4.89
CA ASP A 121 7.69 18.07 4.50
C ASP A 121 8.04 17.75 3.04
N PHE A 122 8.01 18.77 2.20
CA PHE A 122 8.45 18.80 0.81
C PHE A 122 9.58 19.83 0.59
N ARG A 123 10.31 20.21 1.65
CA ARG A 123 11.39 21.20 1.52
C ARG A 123 12.45 20.73 0.54
N GLY A 124 12.81 21.60 -0.40
CA GLY A 124 13.78 21.28 -1.45
C GLY A 124 13.34 20.17 -2.41
N ALA A 125 12.07 19.75 -2.38
CA ALA A 125 11.58 18.71 -3.26
C ALA A 125 11.57 19.17 -4.72
N VAL A 126 11.78 18.22 -5.64
CA VAL A 126 11.63 18.43 -7.08
C VAL A 126 10.38 17.71 -7.53
N ILE A 127 9.36 18.47 -7.93
CA ILE A 127 8.02 17.98 -8.28
C ILE A 127 7.78 18.29 -9.76
N ILE A 128 7.73 17.28 -10.62
CA ILE A 128 7.63 17.46 -12.07
C ILE A 128 6.41 16.72 -12.60
N GLY A 129 5.44 17.46 -13.17
CA GLY A 129 4.28 16.86 -13.83
C GLY A 129 3.37 16.04 -12.90
N VAL A 130 3.36 16.35 -11.59
CA VAL A 130 2.55 15.63 -10.61
C VAL A 130 1.14 16.20 -10.61
N ASN A 131 0.13 15.32 -10.58
CA ASN A 131 -1.26 15.70 -10.37
C ASN A 131 -1.56 15.72 -8.86
N MET A 132 -1.81 16.90 -8.32
CA MET A 132 -2.24 17.19 -6.94
C MET A 132 -3.58 17.95 -6.93
N ASP A 133 -4.40 17.78 -7.95
CA ASP A 133 -5.72 18.41 -8.00
C ASP A 133 -6.54 18.01 -6.76
N ASN A 134 -7.20 18.96 -6.12
CA ASN A 134 -7.96 18.79 -4.87
C ASN A 134 -7.15 18.23 -3.69
N ALA A 135 -5.81 18.24 -3.73
CA ALA A 135 -5.00 17.76 -2.62
C ALA A 135 -5.12 18.67 -1.38
N TYR A 136 -5.05 18.07 -0.19
CA TYR A 136 -5.03 18.77 1.09
C TYR A 136 -3.57 19.00 1.52
N LEU A 137 -3.06 20.21 1.32
CA LEU A 137 -1.69 20.63 1.61
C LEU A 137 -1.64 21.71 2.71
N HIS A 138 -2.65 21.77 3.58
CA HIS A 138 -2.68 22.76 4.64
C HIS A 138 -1.51 22.55 5.59
N ASN A 139 -0.84 23.64 5.95
CA ASN A 139 0.39 23.67 6.74
C ASN A 139 1.55 22.82 6.17
N ALA A 140 1.51 22.39 4.91
CA ALA A 140 2.60 21.65 4.28
C ALA A 140 3.82 22.56 4.06
N ASP A 141 5.02 21.99 4.12
CA ASP A 141 6.27 22.73 3.92
C ASP A 141 6.85 22.45 2.53
N LEU A 142 6.63 23.36 1.60
CA LEU A 142 7.15 23.37 0.22
C LEU A 142 8.33 24.35 0.06
N GLY A 143 8.96 24.77 1.16
CA GLY A 143 10.04 25.76 1.13
C GLY A 143 11.22 25.33 0.23
N SER A 144 11.72 26.26 -0.59
CA SER A 144 12.81 26.03 -1.55
C SER A 144 12.56 24.88 -2.54
N SER A 145 11.31 24.45 -2.74
CA SER A 145 10.96 23.40 -3.69
C SER A 145 11.00 23.90 -5.14
N LEU A 146 11.22 22.98 -6.08
CA LEU A 146 11.13 23.22 -7.52
C LEU A 146 9.95 22.43 -8.08
N ILE A 147 8.90 23.15 -8.47
CA ILE A 147 7.65 22.60 -8.97
C ILE A 147 7.52 22.96 -10.45
N ILE A 148 7.49 21.96 -11.34
CA ILE A 148 7.47 22.14 -12.79
C ILE A 148 6.28 21.39 -13.38
N GLY A 149 5.33 22.11 -13.97
CA GLY A 149 4.20 21.51 -14.68
C GLY A 149 3.25 20.72 -13.79
N ALA A 150 3.21 20.99 -12.49
CA ALA A 150 2.27 20.30 -11.60
C ALA A 150 0.85 20.86 -11.75
N ASP A 151 -0.13 19.97 -11.66
CA ASP A 151 -1.56 20.31 -11.61
C ASP A 151 -1.96 20.36 -10.12
N MET A 152 -2.30 21.54 -9.61
CA MET A 152 -2.69 21.78 -8.21
C MET A 152 -4.05 22.50 -8.15
N LYS A 153 -4.95 22.20 -9.09
CA LYS A 153 -6.26 22.85 -9.18
C LYS A 153 -7.05 22.56 -7.92
N GLN A 154 -7.68 23.59 -7.35
CA GLN A 154 -8.50 23.47 -6.13
C GLN A 154 -7.75 22.87 -4.93
N ALA A 155 -6.41 22.84 -4.94
CA ALA A 155 -5.62 22.37 -3.81
C ALA A 155 -5.77 23.32 -2.61
N ASN A 156 -5.80 22.76 -1.40
CA ASN A 156 -5.82 23.54 -0.18
C ASN A 156 -4.39 23.74 0.34
N LEU A 157 -3.81 24.91 0.11
CA LEU A 157 -2.49 25.36 0.58
C LEU A 157 -2.59 26.32 1.78
N THR A 158 -3.69 26.28 2.54
CA THR A 158 -3.87 27.18 3.68
C THR A 158 -2.74 27.01 4.70
N GLY A 159 -2.05 28.09 5.04
CA GLY A 159 -0.91 28.05 5.98
C GLY A 159 0.34 27.33 5.46
N ALA A 160 0.39 26.93 4.18
CA ALA A 160 1.54 26.23 3.62
C ALA A 160 2.76 27.16 3.53
N ASN A 161 3.95 26.62 3.77
CA ASN A 161 5.20 27.34 3.55
C ASN A 161 5.68 27.13 2.11
N LEU A 162 5.65 28.15 1.26
CA LEU A 162 6.25 28.13 -0.08
C LEU A 162 7.49 29.01 -0.17
N LYS A 163 8.07 29.45 0.94
CA LYS A 163 9.20 30.38 0.93
C LYS A 163 10.33 29.93 0.00
N ASP A 164 10.78 30.82 -0.88
CA ASP A 164 11.81 30.59 -1.90
C ASP A 164 11.50 29.45 -2.91
N ALA A 165 10.25 28.98 -3.00
CA ALA A 165 9.85 27.97 -3.98
C ALA A 165 9.84 28.53 -5.41
N ILE A 166 10.11 27.66 -6.38
CA ILE A 166 10.10 27.98 -7.81
C ILE A 166 9.00 27.17 -8.48
N LEU A 167 7.97 27.85 -8.97
CA LEU A 167 6.84 27.26 -9.67
C LEU A 167 6.91 27.64 -11.15
N ILE A 168 7.04 26.64 -12.02
CA ILE A 168 7.15 26.80 -13.47
C ILE A 168 6.01 26.03 -14.14
N GLY A 169 5.16 26.69 -14.93
CA GLY A 169 4.08 26.02 -15.66
C GLY A 169 3.07 25.30 -14.77
N THR A 170 2.97 25.68 -13.48
CA THR A 170 2.09 25.03 -12.51
C THR A 170 0.68 25.59 -12.64
N ASN A 171 -0.34 24.74 -12.55
CA ASN A 171 -1.74 25.19 -12.51
C ASN A 171 -2.22 25.23 -11.05
N LEU A 172 -2.56 26.42 -10.56
CA LEU A 172 -3.11 26.72 -9.24
C LEU A 172 -4.56 27.25 -9.34
N ASP A 173 -5.28 26.96 -10.43
CA ASP A 173 -6.63 27.46 -10.61
C ASP A 173 -7.55 26.98 -9.47
N GLY A 174 -8.23 27.92 -8.83
CA GLY A 174 -9.10 27.64 -7.67
C GLY A 174 -8.35 27.21 -6.39
N ALA A 175 -7.02 27.18 -6.37
CA ALA A 175 -6.28 26.80 -5.18
C ALA A 175 -6.46 27.82 -4.04
N ASN A 176 -6.57 27.32 -2.80
CA ASN A 176 -6.67 28.17 -1.61
C ASN A 176 -5.30 28.33 -0.96
N MET A 177 -4.68 29.50 -1.07
CA MET A 177 -3.37 29.85 -0.51
C MET A 177 -3.50 30.82 0.68
N CYS A 178 -4.61 30.78 1.41
CA CYS A 178 -4.83 31.64 2.56
C CYS A 178 -3.78 31.44 3.66
N GLY A 179 -3.09 32.51 4.05
CA GLY A 179 -2.03 32.43 5.07
C GLY A 179 -0.79 31.66 4.64
N ALA A 180 -0.66 31.29 3.35
CA ALA A 180 0.56 30.67 2.85
C ALA A 180 1.72 31.67 2.86
N ASP A 181 2.92 31.21 3.23
CA ASP A 181 4.14 32.01 3.14
C ASP A 181 4.65 31.98 1.69
N LEU A 182 4.46 33.09 0.99
CA LEU A 182 4.89 33.28 -0.40
C LEU A 182 6.16 34.13 -0.53
N GLU A 183 6.89 34.38 0.56
CA GLU A 183 8.12 35.17 0.55
C GLU A 183 9.15 34.56 -0.42
N GLY A 184 9.62 35.34 -1.40
CA GLY A 184 10.65 34.88 -2.34
C GLY A 184 10.18 33.89 -3.41
N VAL A 185 8.88 33.57 -3.48
CA VAL A 185 8.34 32.64 -4.48
C VAL A 185 8.52 33.18 -5.90
N LYS A 186 8.94 32.31 -6.81
CA LYS A 186 9.05 32.63 -8.25
C LYS A 186 7.95 31.91 -9.03
N PHE A 187 7.01 32.66 -9.58
CA PHE A 187 5.98 32.16 -10.48
C PHE A 187 6.40 32.41 -11.94
N LEU A 188 6.58 31.35 -12.73
CA LEU A 188 6.98 31.40 -14.14
C LEU A 188 5.96 30.64 -15.00
N GLY A 189 5.06 31.35 -15.68
CA GLY A 189 4.02 30.73 -16.51
C GLY A 189 2.99 29.93 -15.69
N VAL A 190 2.65 30.42 -14.49
CA VAL A 190 1.70 29.79 -13.58
C VAL A 190 0.29 30.28 -13.88
N GLU A 191 -0.68 29.36 -13.89
CA GLU A 191 -2.11 29.67 -14.02
C GLU A 191 -2.72 29.78 -12.61
N THR A 192 -3.39 30.89 -12.28
CA THR A 192 -3.93 31.17 -10.93
C THR A 192 -5.38 31.66 -10.97
N THR A 193 -6.15 31.26 -11.98
CA THR A 193 -7.53 31.71 -12.19
C THR A 193 -8.40 31.25 -11.03
N GLY A 194 -8.97 32.19 -10.27
CA GLY A 194 -9.80 31.88 -9.12
C GLY A 194 -9.04 31.35 -7.89
N SER A 195 -7.70 31.37 -7.90
CA SER A 195 -6.94 31.08 -6.69
C SER A 195 -7.20 32.16 -5.63
N THR A 196 -7.35 31.75 -4.38
CA THR A 196 -7.63 32.67 -3.26
C THR A 196 -6.36 32.86 -2.45
N THR A 197 -5.89 34.10 -2.31
CA THR A 197 -4.92 34.50 -1.29
C THR A 197 -5.67 35.35 -0.27
N CYS A 198 -5.49 35.07 1.02
CA CYS A 198 -6.10 35.88 2.07
C CYS A 198 -5.34 37.20 2.24
N SER A 199 -5.38 38.06 1.21
CA SER A 199 -5.03 39.48 1.29
C SER A 199 -6.27 40.38 1.17
N ASP A 200 -7.43 39.83 0.82
CA ASP A 200 -8.73 40.50 0.96
C ASP A 200 -9.27 40.39 2.40
N CYS A 201 -8.46 40.84 3.37
CA CYS A 201 -8.94 41.18 4.71
C CYS A 201 -9.50 42.61 4.72
N SER A 202 -10.27 42.98 3.70
CA SER A 202 -10.95 44.27 3.60
C SER A 202 -12.32 44.29 4.32
N GLY A 203 -12.65 43.29 5.15
CA GLY A 203 -13.97 43.26 5.80
C GLY A 203 -14.29 42.28 6.94
N GLY A 204 -13.36 41.55 7.57
CA GLY A 204 -13.73 40.70 8.73
C GLY A 204 -12.60 39.85 9.32
N PRO A 205 -12.76 39.35 10.57
CA PRO A 205 -11.72 38.61 11.27
C PRO A 205 -11.58 37.21 10.69
N CYS A 206 -10.35 36.87 10.33
CA CYS A 206 -9.92 35.52 9.96
C CYS A 206 -10.14 34.52 11.10
#